data_AF-A0A953NSY0-F1
#
_entry.id   AF-A0A953NSY0-F1
#
_cell.length_a   1.000
_cell.length_b   1.000
_cell.length_c   1.000
_cell.angle_alpha   90.00
_cell.angle_beta   90.00
_cell.angle_gamma   90.00
#
_symmetry.space_group_name_H-M   'P 1'
#
loop_
_entity.id
_entity.type
_entity.pdbx_description
1 polymer ?
#
loop_
_entity_poly.entity_id
_entity_poly.type
_entity_poly.pdbx_seq_one_letter_code
_entity_poly.pdbx_strand_id
1 'polypeptide(L)'
;MSTTTTTAPPVAAPQTEIKLFQKWSFKEIKVTDLGLQRYLNLTPMVAPHSMGRHEHQRFRKATVNVVERLINNMMRPGKNSGKKAKSANIVKQAFEIIN
;
A
#
# COMPACT_ATOMS: atom_id res chain seq x y z
N MET A 1 46.64 -13.87 -19.58
CA MET A 1 46.74 -13.59 -18.13
C MET A 1 45.48 -12.84 -17.72
N SER A 2 44.57 -13.58 -17.10
CA SER A 2 43.29 -13.16 -16.56
C SER A 2 43.50 -12.35 -15.28
N THR A 3 42.95 -11.14 -15.20
CA THR A 3 42.74 -10.45 -13.92
C THR A 3 41.25 -10.20 -13.75
N THR A 4 40.64 -11.12 -13.00
CA THR A 4 39.33 -11.02 -12.40
C THR A 4 39.35 -9.93 -11.32
N THR A 5 38.69 -8.81 -11.55
CA THR A 5 38.27 -7.92 -10.46
C THR A 5 36.93 -8.41 -9.95
N THR A 6 36.99 -9.26 -8.92
CA THR A 6 35.87 -9.62 -8.05
C THR A 6 35.31 -8.35 -7.41
N THR A 7 34.15 -7.90 -7.88
CA THR A 7 33.35 -6.91 -7.13
C THR A 7 32.37 -7.70 -6.27
N ALA A 8 32.60 -7.69 -4.97
CA ALA A 8 31.74 -8.31 -3.96
C ALA A 8 30.30 -7.76 -4.04
N PRO A 9 29.27 -8.58 -3.79
CA PRO A 9 27.89 -8.12 -3.74
C PRO A 9 27.69 -7.14 -2.58
N PRO A 10 26.92 -6.04 -2.75
CA PRO A 10 26.62 -5.14 -1.65
C PRO A 10 25.81 -5.89 -0.60
N VAL A 11 26.28 -5.83 0.64
CA VAL A 11 25.71 -6.45 1.82
C VAL A 11 24.21 -6.15 1.87
N ALA A 12 23.41 -7.20 1.69
CA ALA A 12 21.97 -7.16 1.86
C ALA A 12 21.67 -6.83 3.33
N ALA A 13 21.40 -5.56 3.60
CA ALA A 13 20.65 -5.17 4.78
C ALA A 13 19.38 -6.05 4.82
N PRO A 14 18.94 -6.56 5.99
CA PRO A 14 17.72 -7.33 6.06
C PRO A 14 16.61 -6.43 5.52
N GLN A 15 16.12 -6.73 4.32
CA GLN A 15 15.03 -5.96 3.73
C GLN A 15 13.84 -6.23 4.63
N THR A 16 13.60 -5.33 5.59
CA THR A 16 12.42 -5.37 6.45
C THR A 16 11.24 -5.24 5.52
N GLU A 17 10.68 -6.37 5.15
CA GLU A 17 9.60 -6.45 4.21
C GLU A 17 8.43 -5.68 4.81
N ILE A 18 8.09 -4.56 4.19
CA ILE A 18 7.02 -3.70 4.65
C ILE A 18 5.71 -4.42 4.35
N LYS A 19 5.21 -5.13 5.35
CA LYS A 19 3.93 -5.84 5.32
C LYS A 19 2.80 -4.91 5.73
N LEU A 20 1.69 -4.97 5.00
CA LEU A 20 0.47 -4.29 5.39
C LEU A 20 -0.03 -4.84 6.72
N PHE A 21 -0.32 -3.96 7.68
CA PHE A 21 -0.76 -4.32 9.02
C PHE A 21 0.16 -5.36 9.71
N GLN A 22 1.45 -5.41 9.31
CA GLN A 22 2.46 -6.38 9.76
C GLN A 22 2.16 -7.85 9.40
N LYS A 23 1.13 -8.12 8.60
CA LYS A 23 0.68 -9.48 8.27
C LYS A 23 0.79 -9.81 6.78
N TRP A 24 0.29 -8.93 5.91
CA TRP A 24 0.15 -9.22 4.47
C TRP A 24 1.30 -8.64 3.64
N SER A 25 1.89 -9.45 2.75
CA SER A 25 2.91 -9.01 1.80
C SER A 25 2.29 -8.43 0.52
N PHE A 26 3.01 -7.52 -0.13
CA PHE A 26 2.65 -6.93 -1.42
C PHE A 26 3.37 -7.57 -2.62
N LYS A 27 4.29 -8.52 -2.41
CA LYS A 27 5.23 -9.01 -3.45
C LYS A 27 4.55 -9.73 -4.62
N GLU A 28 3.43 -10.41 -4.38
CA GLU A 28 2.77 -11.25 -5.38
C GLU A 28 1.63 -10.55 -6.13
N ILE A 29 1.32 -9.30 -5.76
CA ILE A 29 0.19 -8.58 -6.33
C ILE A 29 0.59 -7.99 -7.68
N LYS A 30 0.10 -8.61 -8.77
CA LYS A 30 0.25 -8.11 -10.14
C LYS A 30 -1.08 -7.58 -10.65
N VAL A 31 -1.06 -6.35 -11.19
CA VAL A 31 -2.19 -5.77 -11.91
C VAL A 31 -2.11 -6.24 -13.36
N THR A 32 -3.09 -7.04 -13.80
CA THR A 32 -3.14 -7.60 -15.16
C THR A 32 -3.61 -6.58 -16.20
N ASP A 33 -4.44 -5.61 -15.81
CA ASP A 33 -4.97 -4.59 -16.69
C ASP A 33 -4.04 -3.37 -16.82
N LEU A 34 -3.68 -3.04 -18.07
CA LEU A 34 -2.73 -1.98 -18.39
C LEU A 34 -3.30 -0.57 -18.11
N GLY A 35 -4.62 -0.39 -18.24
CA GLY A 35 -5.29 0.89 -18.00
C GLY A 35 -5.33 1.25 -16.51
N LEU A 36 -5.61 0.26 -15.67
CA LEU A 36 -5.69 0.40 -14.22
C LEU A 36 -4.32 0.47 -13.54
N GLN A 37 -3.26 -0.08 -14.16
CA GLN A 37 -1.91 -0.08 -13.62
C GLN A 37 -1.42 1.32 -13.22
N ARG A 38 -1.81 2.37 -13.96
CA ARG A 38 -1.44 3.77 -13.67
C ARG A 38 -2.19 4.37 -12.49
N TYR A 39 -3.32 3.80 -12.09
CA TYR A 39 -4.22 4.34 -11.07
C TYR A 39 -4.31 3.49 -9.79
N LEU A 40 -3.73 2.29 -9.80
CA LEU A 40 -3.64 1.40 -8.65
C LEU A 40 -2.24 1.49 -8.05
N ASN A 41 -2.10 2.32 -7.01
CA ASN A 41 -0.84 2.36 -6.27
C ASN A 41 -0.79 1.25 -5.20
N LEU A 42 0.22 0.39 -5.31
CA LEU A 42 0.53 -0.72 -4.41
C LEU A 42 1.83 -0.50 -3.61
N THR A 43 2.28 0.75 -3.48
CA THR A 43 3.47 1.08 -2.66
C THR A 43 3.33 0.49 -1.26
N PRO A 44 4.30 -0.30 -0.80
CA PRO A 44 4.21 -1.01 0.46
C PRO A 44 4.27 -0.03 1.63
N MET A 45 3.26 -0.09 2.51
CA MET A 45 3.15 0.74 3.71
C MET A 45 2.65 -0.11 4.88
N VAL A 46 3.19 0.15 6.09
CA VAL A 46 2.77 -0.56 7.31
C VAL A 46 1.34 -0.19 7.70
N ALA A 47 1.02 1.10 7.67
CA ALA A 47 -0.30 1.64 7.96
C ALA A 47 -0.71 2.63 6.84
N PRO A 48 -1.84 2.42 6.16
CA PRO A 48 -2.31 3.28 5.07
C PRO A 48 -2.90 4.60 5.62
N HIS A 49 -2.03 5.57 5.94
CA HIS A 49 -2.42 6.88 6.48
C HIS A 49 -1.67 8.06 5.85
N SER A 50 -2.28 8.67 4.83
CA SER A 50 -1.70 9.74 4.01
C SER A 50 -2.14 11.17 4.39
N MET A 51 -2.81 11.38 5.53
CA MET A 51 -3.20 12.72 6.04
C MET A 51 -3.89 13.66 5.03
N GLY A 52 -4.52 13.15 3.96
CA GLY A 52 -5.30 13.97 3.02
C GLY A 52 -4.51 14.88 2.07
N ARG A 53 -3.17 14.83 2.06
CA ARG A 53 -2.29 15.72 1.25
C ARG A 53 -2.50 15.66 -0.27
N HIS A 54 -3.28 14.70 -0.74
CA HIS A 54 -3.49 14.38 -2.16
C HIS A 54 -4.82 14.91 -2.71
N GLU A 55 -5.62 15.63 -1.93
CA GLU A 55 -6.95 16.09 -2.35
C GLU A 55 -6.89 17.28 -3.33
N HIS A 56 -5.96 18.21 -3.13
CA HIS A 56 -5.99 19.52 -3.81
C HIS A 56 -5.62 19.49 -5.30
N GLN A 57 -5.02 18.43 -5.83
CA GLN A 57 -4.60 18.36 -7.24
C GLN A 57 -5.31 17.21 -7.97
N ARG A 58 -5.66 17.46 -9.24
CA ARG A 58 -6.29 16.46 -10.11
C ARG A 58 -5.38 15.23 -10.23
N PHE A 59 -5.97 14.05 -10.18
CA PHE A 59 -5.29 12.74 -10.29
C PHE A 59 -4.32 12.35 -9.17
N ARG A 60 -4.05 13.20 -8.17
CA ARG A 60 -3.22 12.80 -7.02
C ARG A 60 -3.84 11.69 -6.15
N LYS A 61 -5.15 11.46 -6.26
CA LYS A 61 -5.79 10.28 -5.63
C LYS A 61 -5.30 8.95 -6.22
N ALA A 62 -4.73 8.94 -7.44
CA ALA A 62 -4.14 7.77 -8.06
C ALA A 62 -2.85 7.32 -7.35
N THR A 63 -2.10 8.26 -6.78
CA THR A 63 -0.85 7.99 -6.05
C THR A 63 -1.11 7.55 -4.61
N VAL A 64 -2.35 7.57 -4.13
CA VAL A 64 -2.72 7.06 -2.80
C VAL A 64 -2.88 5.55 -2.88
N ASN A 65 -2.36 4.84 -1.89
CA ASN A 65 -2.49 3.38 -1.79
C ASN A 65 -3.98 2.97 -1.86
N VAL A 66 -4.28 1.94 -2.65
CA VAL A 66 -5.64 1.41 -2.87
C VAL A 66 -6.36 1.08 -1.54
N VAL A 67 -5.64 0.53 -0.56
CA VAL A 67 -6.21 0.18 0.76
C VAL A 67 -6.67 1.45 1.51
N GLU A 68 -5.90 2.53 1.44
CA GLU A 68 -6.32 3.79 2.04
C GLU A 68 -7.56 4.37 1.36
N ARG A 69 -7.64 4.27 0.03
CA ARG A 69 -8.80 4.72 -0.74
C ARG A 69 -10.06 3.96 -0.35
N LEU A 70 -9.94 2.64 -0.13
CA LEU A 70 -11.04 1.81 0.38
C LEU A 70 -11.50 2.29 1.77
N ILE A 71 -10.56 2.47 2.70
CA ILE A 71 -10.86 2.96 4.06
C ILE A 71 -11.55 4.34 4.01
N ASN A 72 -11.06 5.24 3.15
CA ASN A 72 -11.66 6.57 2.97
C ASN A 72 -13.08 6.50 2.38
N ASN A 73 -13.34 5.61 1.42
CA ASN A 73 -14.68 5.41 0.85
C ASN A 73 -15.66 4.80 1.86
N MET A 74 -15.19 3.95 2.78
CA MET A 74 -16.00 3.43 3.89
C MET A 74 -16.48 4.52 4.85
N MET A 75 -15.71 5.61 5.01
CA MET A 75 -16.08 6.76 5.83
C MET A 75 -16.98 7.75 5.07
N ARG A 76 -18.14 7.29 4.61
CA ARG A 76 -19.11 8.18 3.96
C ARG A 76 -19.61 9.27 4.92
N PRO A 77 -19.97 10.46 4.41
CA PRO A 77 -20.54 11.53 5.21
C PRO A 77 -21.80 11.03 5.95
N GLY A 78 -21.93 11.45 7.22
CA GLY A 78 -22.98 10.98 8.13
C GLY A 78 -22.39 10.35 9.40
N LYS A 79 -23.07 9.34 9.94
CA LYS A 79 -22.73 8.71 11.24
C LYS A 79 -21.31 8.13 11.32
N ASN A 80 -20.71 7.82 10.16
CA ASN A 80 -19.41 7.15 10.06
C ASN A 80 -18.29 8.08 9.58
N SER A 81 -18.58 9.37 9.39
CA SER A 81 -17.60 10.38 8.98
C SER A 81 -16.45 10.48 10.00
N GLY A 82 -15.22 10.57 9.51
CA GLY A 82 -14.02 10.75 10.33
C GLY A 82 -13.56 9.53 11.15
N LYS A 83 -14.30 8.42 11.14
CA LYS A 83 -13.99 7.22 11.97
C LYS A 83 -12.94 6.30 11.32
N LYS A 84 -11.77 6.85 10.99
CA LYS A 84 -10.72 6.14 10.22
C LYS A 84 -10.16 4.92 10.93
N ALA A 85 -9.94 5.01 12.24
CA ALA A 85 -9.47 3.86 13.04
C ALA A 85 -10.46 2.70 13.03
N LYS A 86 -11.76 2.99 13.15
CA LYS A 86 -12.82 1.97 13.09
C LYS A 86 -12.89 1.33 11.70
N SER A 87 -12.85 2.13 10.63
CA SER A 87 -12.87 1.60 9.26
C SER A 87 -11.61 0.79 8.93
N ALA A 88 -10.43 1.20 9.41
CA ALA A 88 -9.21 0.43 9.26
C ALA A 88 -9.29 -0.94 9.96
N ASN A 89 -9.88 -0.99 11.16
CA ASN A 89 -10.09 -2.25 11.87
C ASN A 89 -11.05 -3.18 11.12
N ILE A 90 -12.15 -2.65 10.57
CA ILE A 90 -13.09 -3.45 9.76
C ILE A 90 -12.38 -4.01 8.51
N VAL A 91 -11.57 -3.21 7.81
CA VAL A 91 -10.80 -3.69 6.65
C VAL A 91 -9.78 -4.76 7.07
N LYS A 92 -9.11 -4.58 8.21
CA LYS A 92 -8.20 -5.59 8.77
C LYS A 92 -8.93 -6.91 9.05
N GLN A 93 -10.11 -6.86 9.68
CA GLN A 93 -10.93 -8.05 9.93
C GLN A 93 -11.43 -8.68 8.63
N ALA A 94 -11.84 -7.89 7.64
CA ALA A 94 -12.25 -8.40 6.34
C ALA A 94 -11.12 -9.15 5.63
N PHE A 95 -9.89 -8.66 5.73
CA PHE A 95 -8.72 -9.35 5.17
C PHE A 95 -8.40 -10.65 5.92
N GLU A 96 -8.70 -10.74 7.22
CA GLU A 96 -8.60 -11.98 7.99
C GLU A 96 -9.68 -13.00 7.62
N ILE A 97 -10.86 -12.56 7.15
CA ILE A 97 -11.94 -13.45 6.70
C ILE A 97 -11.66 -14.02 5.30
N ILE A 98 -11.05 -13.23 4.41
CA ILE A 98 -10.81 -13.61 3.00
C ILE A 98 -9.62 -14.58 2.86
N ASN A 99 -8.66 -14.51 3.78
CA ASN A 99 -7.44 -15.31 3.76
C ASN A 99 -7.65 -16.70 4.36
#